data_AF-A0A7V1I4R0-F1
#
_entry.id   AF-A0A7V1I4R0-F1
#
_cell.length_a   1.000
_cell.length_b   1.000
_cell.length_c   1.000
_cell.angle_alpha   90.00
_cell.angle_beta   90.00
_cell.angle_gamma   90.00
#
_symmetry.space_group_name_H-M   'P 1'
#
loop_
_entity.id
_entity.type
_entity.pdbx_description
1 polymer ?
#
loop_
_entity_poly.entity_id
_entity_poly.type
_entity_poly.pdbx_seq_one_letter_code
_entity_poly.pdbx_strand_id
1 'polypeptide(L)' 'MPQFQYTQGDRTIVPPGTKQIPVYIMGKRYKVPEGLTIMKALEYVGYRY' A
#
# COMPACT_ATOMS: atom_id res chain seq x y z
N MET A 1 0.95 -22.18 1.51
CA MET A 1 0.75 -20.88 0.84
C MET A 1 0.45 -19.85 1.93
N PRO A 2 1.34 -18.90 2.24
CA PRO A 2 1.12 -18.00 3.38
C PRO A 2 0.08 -16.93 3.05
N GLN A 3 -1.02 -16.90 3.80
CA GLN A 3 -2.01 -15.82 3.79
C GLN A 3 -1.38 -14.59 4.44
N PHE A 4 -0.95 -13.64 3.63
CA PHE A 4 -0.59 -12.34 4.15
C PHE A 4 -1.86 -11.55 4.49
N GLN A 5 -2.27 -11.65 5.76
CA GLN A 5 -3.34 -10.82 6.33
C GLN A 5 -2.75 -9.46 6.72
N TYR A 6 -2.86 -8.45 5.84
CA TYR A 6 -2.37 -7.09 6.11
C TYR A 6 -3.46 -6.11 6.55
N THR A 7 -4.52 -6.56 7.24
CA THR A 7 -5.52 -5.62 7.77
C THR A 7 -6.14 -6.14 9.05
N GLN A 8 -5.72 -5.57 10.18
CA GLN A 8 -6.46 -5.59 11.43
C GLN A 8 -7.00 -4.17 11.69
N GLY A 9 -8.28 -3.98 11.38
CA GLY A 9 -9.13 -2.91 11.93
C GLY A 9 -8.93 -1.51 11.36
N ASP A 10 -7.76 -0.88 11.52
CA ASP A 10 -7.56 0.53 11.14
C ASP A 10 -6.11 1.02 11.29
N ARG A 11 -5.16 0.11 11.54
CA ARG A 11 -3.74 0.46 11.69
C ARG A 11 -2.96 -0.22 10.59
N THR A 12 -2.39 0.58 9.69
CA THR A 12 -1.39 0.11 8.74
C THR A 12 -0.13 -0.28 9.51
N ILE A 13 -0.06 -1.54 9.94
CA ILE A 13 1.16 -2.10 10.51
C ILE A 13 2.05 -2.43 9.31
N VAL A 14 2.90 -1.49 8.90
CA VAL A 14 4.03 -1.79 8.01
C VAL A 14 5.12 -2.41 8.88
N PRO A 15 5.39 -3.72 8.83
CA PRO A 15 6.56 -4.26 9.50
C PRO A 15 7.81 -3.53 8.97
N PRO A 16 8.75 -3.13 9.86
CA PRO A 16 10.01 -2.52 9.44
C PRO A 16 10.78 -3.55 8.60
N GLY A 17 10.78 -3.36 7.28
CA GLY A 17 11.27 -4.33 6.30
C GLY A 17 10.34 -4.60 5.11
N THR A 18 9.15 -3.98 5.06
CA THR A 18 8.24 -4.09 3.91
C THR A 18 8.88 -3.59 2.61
N LYS A 19 8.84 -4.44 1.58
CA LYS A 19 9.36 -4.09 0.26
C LYS A 19 8.46 -3.03 -0.36
N GLN A 20 9.06 -1.91 -0.77
CA GLN A 20 8.33 -0.87 -1.49
C GLN A 20 8.30 -1.19 -2.99
N ILE A 21 7.11 -1.23 -3.56
CA ILE A 21 6.88 -1.51 -4.98
C ILE A 21 6.58 -0.19 -5.71
N PRO A 22 7.19 0.06 -6.88
CA PRO A 22 6.86 1.22 -7.70
C PRO A 22 5.51 1.03 -8.40
N VAL A 23 4.57 1.97 -8.21
CA VAL A 23 3.27 2.02 -8.87
C VAL A 23 3.14 3.36 -9.60
N TYR A 24 2.50 3.35 -10.78
CA TYR A 24 2.26 4.55 -11.57
C TYR A 24 0.81 4.98 -11.43
N ILE A 25 0.58 6.11 -10.76
CA ILE A 25 -0.74 6.70 -10.52
C ILE A 25 -0.76 8.05 -11.21
N MET A 26 -1.71 8.25 -12.13
CA MET A 26 -1.87 9.51 -12.87
C MET A 26 -0.57 9.98 -13.57
N GLY A 27 0.18 9.04 -14.16
CA GLY A 27 1.45 9.32 -14.85
C GLY A 27 2.64 9.62 -13.93
N LYS A 28 2.46 9.60 -12.61
CA LYS A 28 3.52 9.81 -11.61
C LYS A 28 3.90 8.51 -10.94
N ARG A 29 5.19 8.35 -10.67
CA ARG A 29 5.74 7.16 -9.98
C ARG A 29 5.69 7.35 -8.47
N TYR A 30 5.04 6.43 -7.79
CA TYR A 30 4.97 6.37 -6.33
C TYR A 30 5.53 5.05 -5.82
N LYS A 31 6.14 5.08 -4.63
CA LYS A 31 6.57 3.88 -3.93
C LYS A 31 5.54 3.59 -2.84
N VAL A 32 4.92 2.43 -2.92
CA VAL A 32 3.92 1.99 -1.94
C VAL A 32 4.38 0.68 -1.30
N PRO A 33 4.08 0.45 -0.01
CA PRO A 33 4.33 -0.84 0.62
C PRO A 33 3.68 -2.00 -0.14
N GLU A 34 4.37 -3.13 -0.21
CA GLU A 34 3.75 -4.39 -0.65
C GLU A 34 2.60 -4.77 0.30
N GLY A 35 1.56 -5.42 -0.25
CA GLY A 35 0.40 -5.85 0.55
C GLY A 35 -0.72 -4.82 0.68
N LEU A 36 -0.54 -3.61 0.17
CA LEU A 36 -1.63 -2.63 0.00
C LEU A 36 -2.49 -2.98 -1.22
N THR A 37 -3.80 -2.79 -1.09
CA THR A 37 -4.71 -2.79 -2.24
C THR A 37 -4.53 -1.50 -3.05
N ILE A 38 -4.92 -1.52 -4.32
CA ILE A 38 -4.83 -0.35 -5.19
C ILE A 38 -5.61 0.85 -4.61
N MET A 39 -6.77 0.61 -4.00
CA MET A 39 -7.56 1.65 -3.32
C MET A 39 -6.78 2.32 -2.18
N LYS A 40 -6.20 1.52 -1.28
CA LYS A 40 -5.38 2.08 -0.19
C LYS A 40 -4.08 2.70 -0.69
N ALA A 41 -3.52 2.21 -1.81
CA ALA A 41 -2.37 2.81 -2.45
C ALA A 41 -2.71 4.21 -3.02
N LEU A 42 -3.91 4.41 -3.57
CA LEU A 42 -4.43 5.71 -3.98
C LEU A 42 -4.60 6.64 -2.78
N GLU A 43 -5.18 6.15 -1.69
CA GLU A 43 -5.29 6.90 -0.43
C GLU A 43 -3.92 7.28 0.15
N TYR A 44 -2.94 6.36 0.09
CA TYR A 44 -1.58 6.56 0.56
C TYR A 44 -0.86 7.69 -0.19
N VAL A 45 -1.13 7.85 -1.49
CA VAL A 45 -0.56 8.95 -2.29
C VAL A 45 -1.40 10.23 -2.24
N GLY A 46 -2.49 10.25 -1.46
CA GLY A 46 -3.32 11.43 -1.23
C GLY A 46 -4.51 11.59 -2.18
N TYR A 47 -4.87 10.57 -2.97
CA TYR A 47 -6.14 10.55 -3.69
C TYR A 47 -7.23 10.03 -2.75
N ARG A 48 -8.12 10.94 -2.32
CA ARG A 48 -9.35 10.61 -1.59
C ARG A 48 -10.54 11.06 -2.45
N TYR A 49 -11.56 10.22 -2.55
CA TYR A 49 -12.89 10.62 -3.02
C TYR A 49 -13.73 10.98 -1.80
#